data_AF-A0A9P4U1C3-F1
#
_entry.id   AF-A0A9P4U1C3-F1
#
_cell.length_a   1.000
_cell.length_b   1.000
_cell.length_c   1.000
_cell.angle_alpha   90.00
_cell.angle_beta   90.00
_cell.angle_gamma   90.00
#
_symmetry.space_group_name_H-M   'P 1'
#
loop_
_entity.id
_entity.type
_entity.pdbx_description
1 polymer ?
#
loop_
_entity_poly.entity_id
_entity_poly.type
_entity_poly.pdbx_seq_one_letter_code
_entity_poly.pdbx_strand_id
1 'polypeptide(L)'
;IVPTFWISISNVLSNIQDYGVPHCGPWLPVALRVLFWVYLTCTFTTAVGQYFFLFTGKPLTLQSITLAWILPIFPVILCGTLASLISPSQPPEQALPILIAGITFQGVGMLIAAFMYSAYLGRLMSQGLPSPNTRPAMFVAVGPPSFTGLALLGIPQDLTRIYPKYASITYIVNPAVISDIFRIIALSAAIFLWATSFWFFCIALVSVIDGALGRRKGRDLGMSFHLVWWAFVSPNVGFTICTIAIGKVLTSDGILWVGTAMAIVLVITWFYVSVMYTRAIDEDHDQRAESWNLG
;
A
#
# COMPACT_ATOMS: atom_id res chain seq x y z
N ILE A 1 -4.56 6.08 13.37
CA ILE A 1 -4.74 7.46 12.87
C ILE A 1 -3.41 8.05 12.37
N VAL A 2 -2.34 8.04 13.16
CA VAL A 2 -1.05 8.62 12.71
C VAL A 2 -0.50 7.99 11.40
N PRO A 3 -0.51 6.65 11.20
CA PRO A 3 -0.01 6.11 9.95
C PRO A 3 -0.91 6.43 8.74
N THR A 4 -2.22 6.43 8.94
CA THR A 4 -3.19 6.75 7.88
C THR A 4 -3.09 8.20 7.43
N PHE A 5 -2.74 9.13 8.33
CA PHE A 5 -2.41 10.51 7.97
C PHE A 5 -1.25 10.58 6.97
N TRP A 6 -0.14 9.88 7.25
CA TRP A 6 1.00 9.84 6.33
C TRP A 6 0.66 9.18 5.00
N ILE A 7 -0.13 8.11 4.99
CA ILE A 7 -0.62 7.50 3.74
C ILE A 7 -1.39 8.53 2.89
N SER A 8 -2.26 9.34 3.50
CA SER A 8 -2.96 10.43 2.80
C SER A 8 -1.99 11.46 2.22
N ILE A 9 -0.95 11.87 2.97
CA ILE A 9 0.08 12.78 2.45
C ILE A 9 0.79 12.18 1.24
N SER A 10 1.17 10.89 1.28
CA SER A 10 1.76 10.21 0.13
C SER A 10 0.85 10.29 -1.10
N ASN A 11 -0.45 10.02 -0.94
CA ASN A 11 -1.39 10.12 -2.05
C ASN A 11 -1.48 11.56 -2.59
N VAL A 12 -1.49 12.58 -1.72
CA VAL A 12 -1.48 13.98 -2.16
C VAL A 12 -0.21 14.28 -2.98
N LEU A 13 0.97 13.86 -2.52
CA LEU A 13 2.22 14.04 -3.25
C LEU A 13 2.19 13.33 -4.61
N SER A 14 1.66 12.12 -4.69
CA SER A 14 1.45 11.41 -5.95
C SER A 14 0.55 12.18 -6.91
N ASN A 15 -0.58 12.70 -6.42
CA ASN A 15 -1.48 13.50 -7.25
C ASN A 15 -0.86 14.82 -7.72
N ILE A 16 -0.04 15.47 -6.88
CA ILE A 16 0.71 16.66 -7.29
C ILE A 16 1.68 16.32 -8.42
N GLN A 17 2.35 15.16 -8.37
CA GLN A 17 3.24 14.70 -9.44
C GLN A 17 2.48 14.39 -10.74
N ASP A 18 1.35 13.70 -10.66
CA ASP A 18 0.59 13.28 -11.86
C ASP A 18 -0.20 14.43 -12.50
N TYR A 19 -0.83 15.29 -11.70
CA TYR A 19 -1.75 16.33 -12.18
C TYR A 19 -1.20 17.74 -12.05
N GLY A 20 -0.29 18.01 -11.12
CA GLY A 20 0.26 19.35 -10.90
C GLY A 20 1.48 19.63 -11.79
N VAL A 21 2.48 18.75 -11.73
CA VAL A 21 3.78 18.94 -12.41
C VAL A 21 3.66 19.22 -13.91
N PRO A 22 2.81 18.52 -14.69
CA PRO A 22 2.68 18.79 -16.13
C PRO A 22 2.13 20.19 -16.47
N HIS A 23 1.49 20.86 -15.51
CA HIS A 23 0.76 22.11 -15.73
C HIS A 23 1.29 23.30 -14.92
N CYS A 24 2.38 23.10 -14.16
CA CYS A 24 2.97 24.12 -13.29
C CYS A 24 4.41 24.46 -13.69
N GLY A 25 4.94 25.53 -13.11
CA GLY A 25 6.32 25.96 -13.34
C GLY A 25 7.38 25.03 -12.74
N PRO A 26 8.67 25.26 -13.05
CA PRO A 26 9.80 24.42 -12.63
C PRO A 26 10.02 24.37 -11.11
N TRP A 27 9.34 25.24 -10.35
CA TRP A 27 9.35 25.23 -8.89
C TRP A 27 8.68 23.99 -8.30
N LEU A 28 7.69 23.40 -8.99
CA LEU A 28 6.88 22.31 -8.41
C LEU A 28 7.65 20.99 -8.29
N PRO A 29 8.42 20.53 -9.29
CA PRO A 29 9.34 19.41 -9.11
C PRO A 29 10.33 19.63 -7.97
N VAL A 30 10.85 20.86 -7.81
CA VAL A 30 11.77 21.21 -6.71
C VAL A 30 11.07 21.09 -5.35
N ALA A 31 9.82 21.57 -5.24
CA ALA A 31 9.02 21.44 -4.02
C ALA A 31 8.74 19.96 -3.70
N LEU A 32 8.34 19.15 -4.69
CA LEU A 32 8.13 17.71 -4.51
C LEU A 32 9.37 16.98 -4.00
N ARG A 33 10.55 17.32 -4.50
CA ARG A 33 11.82 16.78 -3.99
C ARG A 33 12.03 17.08 -2.52
N VAL A 34 11.78 18.32 -2.08
CA VAL A 34 11.90 18.68 -0.65
C VAL A 34 10.88 17.90 0.18
N LEU A 35 9.62 17.85 -0.28
CA LEU A 35 8.54 17.13 0.38
C LEU A 35 8.81 15.63 0.48
N PHE A 36 9.46 15.01 -0.51
CA PHE A 36 9.88 13.61 -0.45
C PHE A 36 10.82 13.34 0.73
N TRP A 37 11.87 14.16 0.91
CA TRP A 37 12.82 13.96 2.00
C TRP A 37 12.20 14.23 3.38
N VAL A 38 11.32 15.23 3.47
CA VAL A 38 10.53 15.49 4.70
C VAL A 38 9.64 14.29 5.00
N TYR A 39 8.88 13.82 4.01
CA TYR A 39 7.99 12.67 4.14
C TYR A 39 8.75 11.43 4.61
N LEU A 40 9.86 11.09 3.96
CA LEU A 40 10.71 9.95 4.32
C LEU A 40 11.20 10.06 5.76
N THR A 41 11.76 11.21 6.14
CA THR A 41 12.33 11.41 7.48
C THR A 41 11.26 11.31 8.56
N CYS A 42 10.12 11.98 8.36
CA CYS A 42 9.02 11.98 9.32
C CYS A 42 8.37 10.59 9.44
N THR A 43 8.13 9.90 8.33
CA THR A 43 7.51 8.57 8.35
C THR A 43 8.41 7.53 8.98
N PHE A 44 9.72 7.54 8.68
CA PHE A 44 10.66 6.62 9.31
C PHE A 44 10.78 6.88 10.82
N THR A 45 10.93 8.15 11.22
CA THR A 45 10.99 8.52 12.65
C THR A 45 9.70 8.12 13.39
N THR A 46 8.54 8.34 12.75
CA THR A 46 7.25 7.92 13.31
C THR A 46 7.18 6.41 13.47
N ALA A 47 7.60 5.64 12.45
CA ALA A 47 7.60 4.18 12.50
C ALA A 47 8.49 3.67 13.64
N VAL A 48 9.71 4.19 13.78
CA VAL A 48 10.63 3.85 14.88
C VAL A 48 9.98 4.15 16.23
N GLY A 49 9.41 5.35 16.42
CA GLY A 49 8.75 5.72 17.67
C GLY A 49 7.54 4.85 18.01
N GLN A 50 6.74 4.48 17.00
CA GLN A 50 5.57 3.61 17.19
C GLN A 50 5.96 2.17 17.53
N TYR A 51 6.97 1.61 16.85
CA TYR A 51 7.46 0.28 17.21
C TYR A 51 8.13 0.27 18.57
N PHE A 52 8.91 1.30 18.91
CA PHE A 52 9.47 1.45 20.25
C PHE A 52 8.37 1.43 21.31
N PHE A 53 7.30 2.21 21.12
CA PHE A 53 6.15 2.21 22.03
C PHE A 53 5.45 0.85 22.12
N LEU A 54 5.34 0.11 21.01
CA LEU A 54 4.79 -1.26 21.02
C LEU A 54 5.70 -2.22 21.79
N PHE A 55 7.01 -2.05 21.74
CA PHE A 55 7.98 -2.91 22.44
C PHE A 55 8.08 -2.60 23.93
N THR A 56 7.91 -1.34 24.33
CA THR A 56 7.97 -0.91 25.74
C THR A 56 6.60 -0.83 26.42
N GLY A 57 5.53 -1.04 25.67
CA GLY A 57 4.15 -0.96 26.14
C GLY A 57 3.73 -2.17 26.98
N LYS A 58 2.41 -2.33 27.13
CA LYS A 58 1.85 -3.51 27.80
C LYS A 58 2.27 -4.79 27.05
N PRO A 59 2.57 -5.90 27.76
CA PRO A 59 2.91 -7.16 27.11
C PRO A 59 1.85 -7.57 26.09
N LEU A 60 2.27 -7.63 24.82
CA LEU A 60 1.43 -8.03 23.71
C LEU A 60 1.52 -9.55 23.52
N THR A 61 0.40 -10.26 23.57
CA THR A 61 0.38 -11.70 23.32
C THR A 61 0.34 -11.97 21.82
N LEU A 62 0.95 -13.07 21.36
CA LEU A 62 0.88 -13.49 19.95
C LEU A 62 -0.56 -13.68 19.45
N GLN A 63 -1.49 -14.00 20.35
CA GLN A 63 -2.93 -14.15 20.04
C GLN A 63 -3.59 -12.81 19.68
N SER A 64 -3.04 -11.70 20.16
CA SER A 64 -3.55 -10.34 19.94
C SER A 64 -3.01 -9.69 18.66
N ILE A 65 -2.13 -10.37 17.92
CA ILE A 65 -1.58 -9.83 16.67
C ILE A 65 -2.71 -9.56 15.68
N THR A 66 -2.71 -8.33 15.18
CA THR A 66 -3.59 -7.87 14.11
C THR A 66 -2.77 -7.29 12.97
N LEU A 67 -3.29 -7.35 11.75
CA LEU A 67 -2.63 -6.72 10.60
C LEU A 67 -2.53 -5.19 10.72
N ALA A 68 -3.28 -4.57 11.64
CA ALA A 68 -3.13 -3.15 11.95
C ALA A 68 -1.73 -2.81 12.49
N TRP A 69 -0.97 -3.79 13.02
CA TRP A 69 0.39 -3.57 13.50
C TRP A 69 1.43 -3.40 12.38
N ILE A 70 1.04 -3.60 11.12
CA ILE A 70 1.83 -3.25 9.95
C ILE A 70 1.69 -1.76 9.61
N LEU A 71 0.62 -1.10 10.06
CA LEU A 71 0.35 0.29 9.71
C LEU A 71 1.52 1.23 10.04
N PRO A 72 2.24 1.13 11.18
CA PRO A 72 3.38 2.00 11.46
C PRO A 72 4.46 2.02 10.37
N ILE A 73 4.78 0.88 9.74
CA ILE A 73 5.80 0.81 8.68
C ILE A 73 5.23 1.14 7.30
N PHE A 74 3.92 1.09 7.13
CA PHE A 74 3.28 1.25 5.82
C PHE A 74 3.60 2.57 5.11
N PRO A 75 3.63 3.74 5.78
CA PRO A 75 4.06 4.98 5.14
C PRO A 75 5.50 4.95 4.61
N VAL A 76 6.39 4.20 5.27
CA VAL A 76 7.79 4.02 4.85
C VAL A 76 7.86 3.21 3.56
N ILE A 77 7.02 2.17 3.42
CA ILE A 77 6.85 1.40 2.17
C ILE A 77 6.53 2.35 1.00
N LEU A 78 5.64 3.32 1.21
CA LEU A 78 5.22 4.24 0.14
C LEU A 78 6.33 5.18 -0.36
N CYS A 79 7.44 5.31 0.38
CA CYS A 79 8.60 6.07 -0.10
C CYS A 79 9.16 5.48 -1.41
N GLY A 80 9.14 4.16 -1.59
CA GLY A 80 9.62 3.55 -2.83
C GLY A 80 8.71 3.87 -4.02
N THR A 81 7.40 3.76 -3.85
CA THR A 81 6.44 4.15 -4.89
C THR A 81 6.52 5.63 -5.21
N LEU A 82 6.60 6.50 -4.20
CA LEU A 82 6.78 7.94 -4.41
C LEU A 82 8.08 8.25 -5.14
N ALA A 83 9.20 7.63 -4.75
CA ALA A 83 10.48 7.82 -5.41
C ALA A 83 10.40 7.47 -6.90
N SER A 84 9.81 6.32 -7.22
CA SER A 84 9.63 5.87 -8.61
C SER A 84 8.73 6.79 -9.44
N LEU A 85 7.76 7.44 -8.79
CA LEU A 85 6.80 8.32 -9.42
C LEU A 85 7.38 9.72 -9.68
N ILE A 86 8.13 10.27 -8.73
CA ILE A 86 8.66 11.63 -8.84
C ILE A 86 9.99 11.70 -9.61
N SER A 87 10.79 10.61 -9.63
CA SER A 87 12.12 10.64 -10.25
C SER A 87 12.14 11.17 -11.69
N PRO A 88 11.16 10.85 -12.58
CA PRO A 88 11.18 11.32 -13.97
C PRO A 88 11.09 12.84 -14.10
N SER A 89 10.51 13.54 -13.12
CA SER A 89 10.43 15.02 -13.10
C SER A 89 11.68 15.69 -12.51
N GLN A 90 12.60 14.91 -11.92
CA GLN A 90 13.78 15.42 -11.24
C GLN A 90 15.01 15.40 -12.14
N PRO A 91 15.95 16.36 -11.99
CA PRO A 91 17.27 16.27 -12.60
C PRO A 91 18.00 14.97 -12.21
N PRO A 92 18.83 14.38 -13.09
CA PRO A 92 19.52 13.10 -12.85
C PRO A 92 20.26 13.03 -11.50
N GLU A 93 20.97 14.11 -11.14
CA GLU A 93 21.76 14.22 -9.91
C GLU A 93 20.91 14.22 -8.64
N GLN A 94 19.60 14.46 -8.77
CA GLN A 94 18.62 14.49 -7.68
C GLN A 94 17.74 13.24 -7.69
N ALA A 95 17.42 12.73 -8.88
CA ALA A 95 16.65 11.52 -9.08
C ALA A 95 17.35 10.28 -8.50
N LEU A 96 18.66 10.16 -8.69
CA LEU A 96 19.41 8.99 -8.21
C LEU A 96 19.36 8.82 -6.68
N PRO A 97 19.68 9.84 -5.85
CA PRO A 97 19.52 9.74 -4.39
C PRO A 97 18.08 9.42 -3.95
N ILE A 98 17.08 9.99 -4.61
CA ILE A 98 15.66 9.73 -4.33
C ILE A 98 15.32 8.26 -4.57
N LEU A 99 15.79 7.68 -5.69
CA LEU A 99 15.53 6.29 -6.03
C LEU A 99 16.31 5.32 -5.13
N ILE A 100 17.55 5.65 -4.76
CA ILE A 100 18.32 4.87 -3.77
C ILE A 100 17.60 4.86 -2.43
N ALA A 101 17.18 6.03 -1.94
CA ALA A 101 16.38 6.12 -0.72
C ALA A 101 15.06 5.33 -0.85
N GLY A 102 14.38 5.49 -1.97
CA GLY A 102 13.15 4.77 -2.31
C GLY A 102 13.30 3.26 -2.19
N ILE A 103 14.28 2.66 -2.87
CA ILE A 103 14.51 1.20 -2.83
C ILE A 103 14.93 0.73 -1.43
N THR A 104 15.73 1.51 -0.71
CA THR A 104 16.17 1.18 0.65
C THR A 104 14.97 1.10 1.62
N PHE A 105 14.15 2.16 1.67
CA PHE A 105 13.01 2.20 2.59
C PHE A 105 11.85 1.31 2.15
N GLN A 106 11.71 1.05 0.84
CA GLN A 106 10.84 0.00 0.31
C GLN A 106 11.23 -1.38 0.87
N GLY A 107 12.53 -1.71 0.83
CA GLY A 107 13.07 -2.96 1.35
C GLY A 107 12.85 -3.10 2.85
N VAL A 108 13.16 -2.07 3.63
CA VAL A 108 12.89 -2.04 5.08
C VAL A 108 11.42 -2.31 5.35
N GLY A 109 10.53 -1.59 4.69
CA GLY A 109 9.10 -1.72 4.93
C GLY A 109 8.53 -3.10 4.55
N MET A 110 8.96 -3.64 3.41
CA MET A 110 8.56 -4.99 2.99
C MET A 110 9.05 -6.07 3.94
N LEU A 111 10.30 -5.99 4.41
CA LEU A 111 10.87 -6.99 5.32
C LEU A 111 10.19 -6.97 6.70
N ILE A 112 9.94 -5.78 7.26
CA ILE A 112 9.19 -5.67 8.52
C ILE A 112 7.76 -6.21 8.35
N ALA A 113 7.09 -5.91 7.23
CA ALA A 113 5.78 -6.49 6.93
C ALA A 113 5.83 -8.02 6.82
N ALA A 114 6.86 -8.59 6.18
CA ALA A 114 7.05 -10.04 6.07
C ALA A 114 7.23 -10.71 7.44
N PHE A 115 7.99 -10.11 8.35
CA PHE A 115 8.13 -10.61 9.73
C PHE A 115 6.78 -10.59 10.47
N MET A 116 6.00 -9.52 10.31
CA MET A 116 4.66 -9.44 10.88
C MET A 116 3.68 -10.44 10.27
N TYR A 117 3.80 -10.77 8.98
CA TYR A 117 2.98 -11.80 8.34
C TYR A 117 3.21 -13.18 8.95
N SER A 118 4.45 -13.55 9.25
CA SER A 118 4.75 -14.83 9.90
C SER A 118 3.98 -14.96 11.22
N ALA A 119 4.06 -13.93 12.08
CA ALA A 119 3.39 -13.93 13.37
C ALA A 119 1.85 -13.89 13.23
N TYR A 120 1.34 -13.15 12.25
CA TYR A 120 -0.10 -13.10 11.94
C TYR A 120 -0.65 -14.44 11.42
N LEU A 121 0.08 -15.12 10.54
CA LEU A 121 -0.29 -16.45 10.06
C LEU A 121 -0.30 -17.46 11.21
N GLY A 122 0.70 -17.41 12.10
CA GLY A 122 0.70 -18.21 13.32
C GLY A 122 -0.55 -17.94 14.18
N ARG A 123 -0.94 -16.68 14.36
CA ARG A 123 -2.18 -16.31 15.06
C ARG A 123 -3.43 -16.87 14.38
N LEU A 124 -3.53 -16.83 13.04
CA LEU A 124 -4.66 -17.43 12.32
C LEU A 124 -4.70 -18.96 12.46
N MET A 125 -3.55 -19.63 12.44
CA MET A 125 -3.47 -21.08 12.63
C MET A 125 -3.86 -21.50 14.05
N SER A 126 -3.51 -20.71 15.06
CA SER A 126 -3.80 -21.06 16.47
C SER A 126 -5.17 -20.58 16.97
N GLN A 127 -5.70 -19.47 16.45
CA GLN A 127 -6.91 -18.82 16.97
C GLN A 127 -8.05 -18.73 15.93
N GLY A 128 -7.81 -19.18 14.69
CA GLY A 128 -8.79 -19.08 13.61
C GLY A 128 -8.96 -17.66 13.08
N LEU A 129 -10.05 -17.41 12.35
CA LEU A 129 -10.33 -16.10 11.74
C LEU A 129 -10.67 -15.02 12.79
N PRO A 130 -10.38 -13.73 12.50
CA PRO A 130 -10.89 -12.62 13.31
C PRO A 130 -12.41 -12.59 13.36
N SER A 131 -12.95 -11.80 14.30
CA SER A 131 -14.39 -11.54 14.38
C SER A 131 -14.90 -10.99 13.03
N PRO A 132 -16.12 -11.36 12.58
CA PRO A 132 -16.63 -10.96 11.26
C PRO A 132 -16.45 -9.47 10.93
N ASN A 133 -16.74 -8.59 11.88
CA ASN A 133 -16.63 -7.14 11.76
C ASN A 133 -15.21 -6.62 11.50
N THR A 134 -14.18 -7.36 11.91
CA THR A 134 -12.77 -6.97 11.76
C THR A 134 -12.08 -7.66 10.60
N ARG A 135 -12.72 -8.64 9.95
CA ARG A 135 -12.19 -9.33 8.76
C ARG A 135 -11.85 -8.42 7.58
N PRO A 136 -12.50 -7.26 7.35
CA PRO A 136 -12.04 -6.35 6.30
C PRO A 136 -10.59 -5.89 6.51
N ALA A 137 -10.09 -5.80 7.75
CA ALA A 137 -8.68 -5.47 8.03
C ALA A 137 -7.70 -6.49 7.46
N MET A 138 -8.17 -7.70 7.11
CA MET A 138 -7.33 -8.72 6.49
C MET A 138 -6.76 -8.28 5.14
N PHE A 139 -7.46 -7.40 4.42
CA PHE A 139 -6.96 -6.83 3.17
C PHE A 139 -5.71 -5.97 3.33
N VAL A 140 -5.39 -5.49 4.55
CA VAL A 140 -4.14 -4.74 4.80
C VAL A 140 -2.91 -5.56 4.39
N ALA A 141 -2.96 -6.89 4.50
CA ALA A 141 -1.87 -7.76 4.07
C ALA A 141 -1.59 -7.75 2.57
N VAL A 142 -2.54 -7.32 1.74
CA VAL A 142 -2.38 -7.19 0.28
C VAL A 142 -1.45 -6.04 -0.09
N GLY A 143 -1.44 -4.98 0.74
CA GLY A 143 -0.74 -3.74 0.45
C GLY A 143 0.78 -3.89 0.30
N PRO A 144 1.52 -4.29 1.35
CA PRO A 144 2.99 -4.30 1.33
C PRO A 144 3.63 -4.98 0.12
N PRO A 145 3.25 -6.22 -0.26
CA PRO A 145 3.82 -6.86 -1.44
C PRO A 145 3.44 -6.15 -2.75
N SER A 146 2.20 -5.69 -2.91
CA SER A 146 1.76 -5.03 -4.16
C SER A 146 2.38 -3.64 -4.36
N PHE A 147 2.46 -2.82 -3.31
CA PHE A 147 3.17 -1.53 -3.37
C PHE A 147 4.68 -1.73 -3.60
N THR A 148 5.26 -2.79 -3.03
CA THR A 148 6.67 -3.14 -3.31
C THR A 148 6.86 -3.53 -4.76
N GLY A 149 6.00 -4.39 -5.32
CA GLY A 149 6.04 -4.74 -6.74
C GLY A 149 5.91 -3.51 -7.64
N LEU A 150 4.99 -2.60 -7.31
CA LEU A 150 4.79 -1.35 -8.04
C LEU A 150 6.03 -0.46 -8.03
N ALA A 151 6.65 -0.25 -6.86
CA ALA A 151 7.87 0.53 -6.74
C ALA A 151 9.02 -0.09 -7.56
N LEU A 152 9.19 -1.41 -7.46
CA LEU A 152 10.23 -2.13 -8.20
C LEU A 152 10.06 -1.99 -9.71
N LEU A 153 8.83 -2.00 -10.23
CA LEU A 153 8.57 -1.79 -11.67
C LEU A 153 8.89 -0.37 -12.14
N GLY A 154 8.67 0.63 -11.29
CA GLY A 154 8.87 2.04 -11.64
C GLY A 154 10.34 2.49 -11.59
N ILE A 155 11.09 2.06 -10.58
CA ILE A 155 12.49 2.47 -10.35
C ILE A 155 13.41 2.29 -11.59
N PRO A 156 13.43 1.14 -12.28
CA PRO A 156 14.37 0.91 -13.39
C PRO A 156 13.94 1.58 -14.71
N GLN A 157 12.77 2.23 -14.76
CA GLN A 157 12.34 2.92 -15.98
C GLN A 157 13.25 4.11 -16.29
N ASP A 158 13.74 4.75 -15.24
CA ASP A 158 14.52 5.99 -15.30
C ASP A 158 16.04 5.74 -15.31
N LEU A 159 16.45 4.47 -15.21
CA LEU A 159 17.83 4.06 -15.00
C LEU A 159 18.76 4.69 -16.06
N THR A 160 18.55 4.46 -17.35
CA THR A 160 19.44 5.00 -18.40
C THR A 160 19.76 6.51 -18.27
N ARG A 161 18.84 7.32 -17.76
CA ARG A 161 19.02 8.76 -17.55
C ARG A 161 19.81 9.12 -16.29
N ILE A 162 19.60 8.41 -15.17
CA ILE A 162 19.99 8.88 -13.82
C ILE A 162 21.38 8.43 -13.35
N TYR A 163 21.91 7.31 -13.84
CA TYR A 163 23.23 6.84 -13.42
C TYR A 163 24.02 6.26 -14.61
N PRO A 164 24.31 7.07 -15.66
CA PRO A 164 24.96 6.62 -16.90
C PRO A 164 26.29 5.87 -16.70
N LYS A 165 26.91 5.99 -15.51
CA LYS A 165 28.08 5.21 -15.08
C LYS A 165 27.84 3.70 -14.93
N TYR A 166 26.61 3.17 -15.04
CA TYR A 166 26.46 1.72 -15.27
C TYR A 166 27.21 1.29 -16.55
N ALA A 167 27.34 2.20 -17.52
CA ALA A 167 28.05 1.95 -18.75
C ALA A 167 29.55 1.64 -18.56
N SER A 168 30.11 1.94 -17.39
CA SER A 168 31.52 1.79 -17.06
C SER A 168 31.80 0.74 -15.98
N ILE A 169 30.86 -0.19 -15.72
CA ILE A 169 31.08 -1.27 -14.75
C ILE A 169 32.11 -2.27 -15.31
N THR A 170 33.17 -2.51 -14.54
CA THR A 170 34.23 -3.48 -14.88
C THR A 170 33.63 -4.87 -15.10
N TYR A 171 34.12 -5.60 -16.11
CA TYR A 171 33.64 -6.94 -16.51
C TYR A 171 32.28 -7.00 -17.22
N ILE A 172 31.62 -5.87 -17.52
CA ILE A 172 30.42 -5.86 -18.37
C ILE A 172 30.79 -5.61 -19.84
N VAL A 173 30.56 -6.62 -20.69
CA VAL A 173 30.87 -6.57 -22.13
C VAL A 173 29.85 -5.73 -22.91
N ASN A 174 28.57 -5.76 -22.51
CA ASN A 174 27.48 -5.06 -23.19
C ASN A 174 26.71 -4.16 -22.21
N PRO A 175 27.22 -2.96 -21.89
CA PRO A 175 26.60 -2.11 -20.89
C PRO A 175 25.20 -1.58 -21.27
N ALA A 176 24.87 -1.57 -22.56
CA ALA A 176 23.54 -1.22 -23.06
C ALA A 176 22.42 -2.13 -22.50
N VAL A 177 22.74 -3.39 -22.16
CA VAL A 177 21.77 -4.39 -21.69
C VAL A 177 21.46 -4.26 -20.20
N ILE A 178 22.25 -3.47 -19.45
CA ILE A 178 22.10 -3.34 -17.99
C ILE A 178 20.69 -2.87 -17.61
N SER A 179 20.18 -1.83 -18.27
CA SER A 179 18.83 -1.32 -17.98
C SER A 179 17.75 -2.37 -18.21
N ASP A 180 17.86 -3.15 -19.28
CA ASP A 180 16.90 -4.21 -19.60
C ASP A 180 16.96 -5.34 -18.58
N ILE A 181 18.17 -5.72 -18.12
CA ILE A 181 18.33 -6.69 -17.03
C ILE A 181 17.63 -6.22 -15.75
N PHE A 182 17.84 -4.96 -15.35
CA PHE A 182 17.15 -4.40 -14.17
C PHE A 182 15.63 -4.41 -14.34
N ARG A 183 15.11 -4.09 -15.53
CA ARG A 183 13.67 -4.13 -15.83
C ARG A 183 13.11 -5.56 -15.79
N ILE A 184 13.84 -6.55 -16.31
CA ILE A 184 13.43 -7.96 -16.26
C ILE A 184 13.42 -8.47 -14.81
N ILE A 185 14.48 -8.20 -14.04
CA ILE A 185 14.55 -8.59 -12.62
C ILE A 185 13.42 -7.93 -11.83
N ALA A 186 13.18 -6.63 -12.05
CA ALA A 186 12.08 -5.91 -11.43
C ALA A 186 10.72 -6.51 -11.78
N LEU A 187 10.49 -6.88 -13.04
CA LEU A 187 9.27 -7.53 -13.48
C LEU A 187 9.09 -8.90 -12.80
N SER A 188 10.13 -9.74 -12.77
CA SER A 188 10.09 -11.03 -12.09
C SER A 188 9.79 -10.88 -10.59
N ALA A 189 10.44 -9.93 -9.92
CA ALA A 189 10.20 -9.64 -8.51
C ALA A 189 8.78 -9.10 -8.27
N ALA A 190 8.27 -8.23 -9.14
CA ALA A 190 6.93 -7.70 -9.06
C ALA A 190 5.86 -8.79 -9.25
N ILE A 191 6.04 -9.72 -10.18
CA ILE A 191 5.13 -10.87 -10.37
C ILE A 191 5.15 -11.80 -9.14
N PHE A 192 6.33 -12.06 -8.57
CA PHE A 192 6.47 -12.86 -7.36
C PHE A 192 5.72 -12.22 -6.15
N LEU A 193 5.88 -10.92 -5.97
CA LEU A 193 5.18 -10.16 -4.93
C LEU A 193 3.68 -10.01 -5.23
N TRP A 194 3.31 -9.86 -6.50
CA TRP A 194 1.92 -9.82 -6.94
C TRP A 194 1.19 -11.12 -6.56
N ALA A 195 1.82 -12.28 -6.77
CA ALA A 195 1.25 -13.58 -6.36
C ALA A 195 1.03 -13.66 -4.84
N THR A 196 1.98 -13.12 -4.05
CA THR A 196 1.82 -13.02 -2.58
C THR A 196 0.62 -12.14 -2.20
N SER A 197 0.48 -11.00 -2.86
CA SER A 197 -0.66 -10.08 -2.66
C SER A 197 -1.98 -10.76 -3.02
N PHE A 198 -2.02 -11.46 -4.15
CA PHE A 198 -3.18 -12.19 -4.64
C PHE A 198 -3.62 -13.29 -3.66
N TRP A 199 -2.66 -14.02 -3.08
CA TRP A 199 -2.99 -15.03 -2.08
C TRP A 199 -3.64 -14.42 -0.83
N PHE A 200 -3.05 -13.34 -0.28
CA PHE A 200 -3.66 -12.64 0.86
C PHE A 200 -5.03 -12.05 0.51
N PHE A 201 -5.21 -11.55 -0.71
CA PHE A 201 -6.48 -11.05 -1.23
C PHE A 201 -7.53 -12.16 -1.21
N CYS A 202 -7.21 -13.35 -1.73
CA CYS A 202 -8.10 -14.50 -1.73
C CYS A 202 -8.50 -14.93 -0.32
N ILE A 203 -7.54 -15.02 0.61
CA ILE A 203 -7.81 -15.36 2.01
C ILE A 203 -8.72 -14.31 2.68
N ALA A 204 -8.44 -13.02 2.49
CA ALA A 204 -9.26 -11.94 3.02
C ALA A 204 -10.68 -11.97 2.43
N LEU A 205 -10.81 -12.16 1.12
CA LEU A 205 -12.10 -12.22 0.42
C LEU A 205 -12.95 -13.38 0.92
N VAL A 206 -12.41 -14.60 0.97
CA VAL A 206 -13.14 -15.78 1.47
C VAL A 206 -13.53 -15.59 2.94
N SER A 207 -12.65 -15.01 3.76
CA SER A 207 -12.92 -14.73 5.17
C SER A 207 -14.09 -13.75 5.35
N VAL A 208 -14.13 -12.69 4.54
CA VAL A 208 -15.21 -11.71 4.54
C VAL A 208 -16.51 -12.33 4.04
N ILE A 209 -16.47 -13.15 2.98
CA ILE A 209 -17.65 -13.87 2.47
C ILE A 209 -18.22 -14.81 3.54
N ASP A 210 -17.38 -15.59 4.25
CA ASP A 210 -17.83 -16.44 5.36
C ASP A 210 -18.49 -15.62 6.49
N GLY A 211 -17.94 -14.44 6.78
CA GLY A 211 -18.48 -13.53 7.79
C GLY A 211 -19.82 -12.95 7.36
N ALA A 212 -19.93 -12.50 6.11
CA ALA A 212 -21.17 -11.95 5.54
C ALA A 212 -22.29 -13.01 5.50
N LEU A 213 -21.96 -14.23 5.09
CA LEU A 213 -22.91 -15.35 5.02
C LEU A 213 -23.23 -15.98 6.38
N GLY A 214 -22.51 -15.60 7.44
CA GLY A 214 -22.75 -16.07 8.81
C GLY A 214 -24.20 -15.84 9.27
N ARG A 215 -24.73 -14.64 9.03
CA ARG A 215 -26.14 -14.28 9.29
C ARG A 215 -27.13 -15.17 8.55
N ARG A 216 -26.84 -15.51 7.29
CA ARG A 216 -27.72 -16.35 6.46
C ARG A 216 -27.74 -17.81 6.89
N LYS A 217 -26.71 -18.26 7.62
CA LYS A 217 -26.58 -19.62 8.18
C LYS A 217 -27.13 -19.75 9.61
N GLY A 218 -27.91 -18.77 10.09
CA GLY A 218 -28.46 -18.79 11.46
C GLY A 218 -27.41 -18.61 12.56
N ARG A 219 -26.19 -18.17 12.22
CA ARG A 219 -25.20 -17.72 13.20
C ARG A 219 -25.47 -16.26 13.48
N ASP A 220 -25.41 -15.85 14.75
CA ASP A 220 -25.54 -14.44 15.19
C ASP A 220 -24.29 -13.59 14.85
N LEU A 221 -23.66 -13.91 13.72
CA LEU A 221 -22.37 -13.45 13.23
C LEU A 221 -22.59 -12.62 11.96
N GLY A 222 -23.29 -11.50 12.09
CA GLY A 222 -23.45 -10.54 11.02
C GLY A 222 -22.29 -9.55 10.95
N MET A 223 -21.87 -9.19 9.73
CA MET A 223 -20.98 -8.03 9.58
C MET A 223 -21.78 -6.72 9.67
N SER A 224 -21.60 -5.95 10.73
CA SER A 224 -22.05 -4.56 10.77
C SER A 224 -20.99 -3.65 10.15
N PHE A 225 -21.42 -2.47 9.71
CA PHE A 225 -20.47 -1.46 9.25
C PHE A 225 -19.51 -1.08 10.38
N HIS A 226 -18.23 -1.00 10.04
CA HIS A 226 -17.18 -0.46 10.90
C HIS A 226 -16.22 0.32 10.03
N LEU A 227 -15.52 1.30 10.61
CA LEU A 227 -14.51 2.10 9.89
C LEU A 227 -13.44 1.24 9.21
N VAL A 228 -13.21 0.04 9.72
CA VAL A 228 -12.30 -0.97 9.15
C VAL A 228 -12.69 -1.39 7.72
N TRP A 229 -13.93 -1.19 7.28
CA TRP A 229 -14.39 -1.46 5.91
C TRP A 229 -13.63 -0.66 4.84
N TRP A 230 -13.00 0.46 5.20
CA TRP A 230 -12.10 1.18 4.28
C TRP A 230 -10.91 0.33 3.82
N ALA A 231 -10.57 -0.74 4.52
CA ALA A 231 -9.59 -1.74 4.09
C ALA A 231 -10.04 -2.54 2.86
N PHE A 232 -11.33 -2.54 2.49
CA PHE A 232 -11.77 -3.08 1.21
C PHE A 232 -11.22 -2.30 0.01
N VAL A 233 -10.91 -1.02 0.22
CA VAL A 233 -10.45 -0.14 -0.85
C VAL A 233 -8.94 0.05 -0.78
N SER A 234 -8.43 0.60 0.32
CA SER A 234 -7.10 1.22 0.35
C SER A 234 -5.94 0.29 -0.06
N PRO A 235 -5.78 -0.92 0.50
CA PRO A 235 -4.70 -1.84 0.10
C PRO A 235 -4.91 -2.40 -1.31
N ASN A 236 -6.17 -2.59 -1.72
CA ASN A 236 -6.52 -3.17 -3.00
C ASN A 236 -6.32 -2.19 -4.16
N VAL A 237 -6.31 -0.87 -3.92
CA VAL A 237 -5.87 0.12 -4.91
C VAL A 237 -4.43 -0.14 -5.34
N GLY A 238 -3.52 -0.36 -4.39
CA GLY A 238 -2.12 -0.71 -4.69
C GLY A 238 -2.00 -2.00 -5.50
N PHE A 239 -2.80 -3.02 -5.15
CA PHE A 239 -2.87 -4.27 -5.89
C PHE A 239 -3.34 -4.09 -7.33
N THR A 240 -4.41 -3.32 -7.55
CA THR A 240 -4.93 -3.00 -8.88
C THR A 240 -3.93 -2.23 -9.72
N ILE A 241 -3.28 -1.20 -9.15
CA ILE A 241 -2.26 -0.41 -9.86
C ILE A 241 -1.07 -1.29 -10.22
N CYS A 242 -0.62 -2.17 -9.32
CA CYS A 242 0.43 -3.13 -9.60
C CYS A 242 0.05 -4.10 -10.73
N THR A 243 -1.18 -4.63 -10.74
CA THR A 243 -1.68 -5.48 -11.84
C THR A 243 -1.64 -4.74 -13.17
N ILE A 244 -2.11 -3.49 -13.21
CA ILE A 244 -2.09 -2.66 -14.42
C ILE A 244 -0.65 -2.39 -14.87
N ALA A 245 0.26 -2.09 -13.94
CA ALA A 245 1.67 -1.86 -14.24
C ALA A 245 2.34 -3.11 -14.83
N ILE A 246 2.08 -4.29 -14.28
CA ILE A 246 2.55 -5.58 -14.84
C ILE A 246 1.99 -5.77 -16.25
N GLY A 247 0.69 -5.52 -16.46
CA GLY A 247 0.06 -5.63 -17.78
C GLY A 247 0.69 -4.69 -18.83
N LYS A 248 1.04 -3.47 -18.44
CA LYS A 248 1.76 -2.51 -19.30
C LYS A 248 3.15 -3.01 -19.68
N VAL A 249 3.93 -3.50 -18.71
CA VAL A 249 5.30 -3.99 -18.97
C VAL A 249 5.30 -5.27 -19.82
N LEU A 250 4.34 -6.17 -19.60
CA LEU A 250 4.17 -7.39 -20.41
C LEU A 250 3.46 -7.14 -21.74
N THR A 251 3.00 -5.92 -22.01
CA THR A 251 2.18 -5.59 -23.19
C THR A 251 0.98 -6.55 -23.37
N SER A 252 0.33 -6.91 -22.25
CA SER A 252 -0.71 -7.94 -22.22
C SER A 252 -2.10 -7.35 -22.02
N ASP A 253 -2.90 -7.34 -23.09
CA ASP A 253 -4.29 -6.86 -23.05
C ASP A 253 -5.14 -7.63 -22.03
N GLY A 254 -4.92 -8.93 -21.88
CA GLY A 254 -5.64 -9.75 -20.91
C GLY A 254 -5.43 -9.28 -19.46
N ILE A 255 -4.19 -8.98 -19.09
CA ILE A 255 -3.87 -8.47 -17.74
C ILE A 255 -4.42 -7.04 -17.57
N LEU A 256 -4.41 -6.21 -18.62
CA LEU A 256 -4.99 -4.87 -18.59
C LEU A 256 -6.52 -4.91 -18.41
N TRP A 257 -7.21 -5.86 -19.04
CA TRP A 257 -8.64 -6.09 -18.81
C TRP A 257 -8.94 -6.53 -17.38
N VAL A 258 -8.11 -7.42 -16.81
CA VAL A 258 -8.21 -7.79 -15.38
C VAL A 258 -8.02 -6.55 -14.49
N GLY A 259 -6.99 -5.75 -14.74
CA GLY A 259 -6.76 -4.50 -14.01
C GLY A 259 -7.93 -3.51 -14.11
N THR A 260 -8.52 -3.38 -15.29
CA THR A 260 -9.73 -2.56 -15.52
C THR A 260 -10.92 -3.07 -14.71
N ALA A 261 -11.18 -4.38 -14.72
CA ALA A 261 -12.25 -4.99 -13.94
C ALA A 261 -12.04 -4.77 -12.43
N MET A 262 -10.81 -4.95 -11.94
CA MET A 262 -10.46 -4.65 -10.55
C MET A 262 -10.71 -3.19 -10.18
N ALA A 263 -10.37 -2.24 -11.07
CA ALA A 263 -10.63 -0.83 -10.85
C ALA A 263 -12.13 -0.51 -10.76
N ILE A 264 -12.95 -1.08 -11.65
CA ILE A 264 -14.42 -0.92 -11.62
C ILE A 264 -14.98 -1.43 -10.28
N VAL A 265 -14.56 -2.62 -9.84
CA VAL A 265 -15.00 -3.21 -8.56
C VAL A 265 -14.59 -2.32 -7.39
N LEU A 266 -13.37 -1.74 -7.42
CA LEU A 266 -12.93 -0.81 -6.37
C LEU A 266 -13.73 0.47 -6.32
N VAL A 267 -14.08 1.06 -7.47
CA VAL A 267 -14.93 2.25 -7.52
C VAL A 267 -16.31 1.96 -6.94
N ILE A 268 -16.93 0.85 -7.33
CA ILE A 268 -18.22 0.40 -6.77
C ILE A 268 -18.10 0.21 -5.25
N THR A 269 -17.04 -0.46 -4.80
CA THR A 269 -16.79 -0.72 -3.37
C THR A 269 -16.58 0.58 -2.60
N TRP A 270 -15.87 1.55 -3.19
CA TRP A 270 -15.65 2.87 -2.58
C TRP A 270 -16.98 3.60 -2.35
N PHE A 271 -17.86 3.66 -3.37
CA PHE A 271 -19.18 4.26 -3.21
C PHE A 271 -20.02 3.53 -2.16
N TYR A 272 -20.02 2.21 -2.18
CA TYR A 272 -20.73 1.41 -1.19
C TYR A 272 -20.28 1.69 0.24
N VAL A 273 -18.97 1.67 0.50
CA VAL A 273 -18.40 1.97 1.82
C VAL A 273 -18.70 3.42 2.22
N SER A 274 -18.66 4.36 1.28
CA SER A 274 -18.96 5.78 1.53
C SER A 274 -20.41 5.99 1.95
N VAL A 275 -21.38 5.35 1.28
CA VAL A 275 -22.80 5.40 1.65
C VAL A 275 -23.05 4.78 3.03
N MET A 276 -22.38 3.67 3.36
CA MET A 276 -22.50 3.07 4.70
C MET A 276 -21.89 3.95 5.78
N TYR A 277 -20.80 4.65 5.46
CA TYR A 277 -20.17 5.61 6.36
C TYR A 277 -21.07 6.82 6.64
N THR A 278 -21.72 7.41 5.62
CA THR A 278 -22.64 8.53 5.84
C THR A 278 -23.85 8.11 6.67
N ARG A 279 -24.45 6.95 6.38
CA ARG A 279 -25.57 6.41 7.17
C ARG A 279 -25.21 6.22 8.65
N ALA A 280 -24.01 5.69 8.92
CA ALA A 280 -23.57 5.49 10.29
C ALA A 280 -23.35 6.82 11.05
N ILE A 281 -23.00 7.90 10.34
CA ILE A 281 -22.92 9.24 10.93
C ILE A 281 -24.32 9.77 11.25
N ASP A 282 -25.25 9.64 10.32
CA ASP A 282 -26.62 10.11 10.50
C ASP A 282 -27.29 9.41 11.69
N GLU A 283 -27.12 8.09 11.83
CA GLU A 283 -27.62 7.31 12.96
C GLU A 283 -27.02 7.74 14.32
N ASP A 284 -25.71 8.05 14.38
CA ASP A 284 -25.06 8.57 15.60
C ASP A 284 -25.55 9.99 15.94
N HIS A 285 -25.83 10.82 14.93
CA HIS A 285 -26.42 12.14 15.12
C HIS A 285 -27.84 12.06 15.70
N ASP A 286 -28.68 11.17 15.18
CA ASP A 286 -30.05 10.97 15.66
C ASP A 286 -30.07 10.45 17.11
N GLN A 287 -29.21 9.47 17.44
CA GLN A 287 -29.08 8.96 18.82
C GLN A 287 -28.64 10.03 19.81
N ARG A 288 -27.70 10.90 19.39
CA ARG A 288 -27.29 12.04 20.23
C ARG A 288 -28.44 13.03 20.38
N ALA A 289 -29.15 13.37 19.32
CA ALA A 289 -30.30 14.29 19.39
C ALA A 289 -31.40 13.76 20.34
N GLU A 290 -31.71 12.46 20.31
CA GLU A 290 -32.66 11.84 21.23
C GLU A 290 -32.19 11.91 22.69
N SER A 291 -30.90 11.66 22.95
CA SER A 291 -30.35 11.74 24.32
C SER A 291 -30.39 13.15 24.92
N TRP A 292 -30.40 14.19 24.09
CA TRP A 292 -30.50 15.60 24.53
C TRP A 292 -31.95 16.03 24.80
N ASN A 293 -32.92 15.35 24.18
CA ASN A 293 -34.35 15.60 24.40
C ASN A 293 -34.91 14.84 25.61
N LEU A 294 -34.15 13.88 26.15
CA LEU A 294 -34.53 13.05 27.31
C LEU A 294 -33.84 13.48 28.62
N GLY A 295 -33.03 14.55 28.61
CA GLY A 295 -32.39 15.16 29.79
C GLY A 295 -32.97 16.53 30.11
#